data_AF-A0A3D3KKM6-F1
#
_entry.id   AF-A0A3D3KKM6-F1
#
_cell.length_a   1.000
_cell.length_b   1.000
_cell.length_c   1.000
_cell.angle_alpha   90.00
_cell.angle_beta   90.00
_cell.angle_gamma   90.00
#
_symmetry.space_group_name_H-M   'P 1'
#
loop_
_entity.id
_entity.type
_entity.pdbx_description
1 polymer ?
#
loop_
_entity_poly.entity_id
_entity_poly.type
_entity_poly.pdbx_seq_one_letter_code
_entity_poly.pdbx_strand_id
1 'polypeptide(L)'
;MVSCVAVSPLRVEYPKPEAVGPLVEVQTKMSPSTVNEKAPGKLYIIIKNISTLDIRVKKASSSGPKFLKIKLHAKNRVSLRPLESCTITADITVIGAVQSGKHLILFTVPLEWEKAGHVHRSNAVATHEVEVVIPGVSEILTLLGVPSFLVLPGFLMLVVAGQLWKYCGPSDKKDKFPFVVKSSEFWVVAITLSAAMAWVYPMVTGLFGSPRDYLKGYNLTDVVYIWATSILFGAVVTEATTRIWKWKLRRKRPSEKDNPISLLKKLHRQGIGVCLERVELKDKKQLFLLERWDPKKESFWVGSSIIVRWTKNIEELEKKVEGELKGNAATLAGLLTEGQKKKALEVSWQEGEGPQLVNKTDLAPTTESATIVRVE
;
A
#
# COMPACT_ATOMS: atom_id res chain seq x y z
N MET A 1 -92.62 -31.32 -21.18
CA MET A 1 -91.43 -31.53 -22.04
C MET A 1 -90.38 -30.51 -21.63
N VAL A 2 -89.24 -30.97 -21.10
CA VAL A 2 -88.15 -30.09 -20.67
C VAL A 2 -87.15 -30.01 -21.82
N SER A 3 -86.97 -28.82 -22.38
CA SER A 3 -86.01 -28.56 -23.45
C SER A 3 -84.62 -28.36 -22.85
N CYS A 4 -83.73 -29.34 -23.00
CA CYS A 4 -82.33 -29.19 -22.63
C CYS A 4 -81.58 -28.48 -23.78
N VAL A 5 -81.10 -27.27 -23.53
CA VAL A 5 -80.20 -26.55 -24.44
C VAL A 5 -78.78 -27.05 -24.18
N ALA A 6 -78.18 -27.70 -25.18
CA ALA A 6 -76.77 -28.07 -25.15
C ALA A 6 -75.92 -26.84 -25.51
N VAL A 7 -75.17 -26.30 -24.55
CA VAL A 7 -74.16 -25.27 -24.78
C VAL A 7 -72.79 -25.96 -24.80
N SER A 8 -72.12 -25.93 -25.96
CA SER A 8 -70.75 -26.43 -26.11
C SER A 8 -69.78 -25.24 -26.17
N PRO A 9 -68.78 -25.16 -25.28
CA PRO A 9 -67.77 -24.11 -25.36
C PRO A 9 -66.86 -24.34 -26.57
N LEU A 10 -66.88 -23.41 -27.52
CA LEU A 10 -65.94 -23.41 -28.64
C LEU A 10 -64.55 -23.03 -28.11
N ARG A 11 -63.65 -24.02 -27.94
CA ARG A 11 -62.24 -23.76 -27.65
C ARG A 11 -61.60 -23.14 -28.89
N VAL A 12 -61.45 -21.82 -28.87
CA VAL A 12 -60.60 -21.11 -29.82
C VAL A 12 -59.14 -21.38 -29.41
N GLU A 13 -58.50 -22.33 -30.08
CA GLU A 13 -57.05 -22.49 -29.98
C GLU A 13 -56.39 -21.31 -30.69
N TYR A 14 -55.72 -20.45 -29.92
CA TYR A 14 -54.88 -19.42 -30.52
C TYR A 14 -53.80 -20.11 -31.37
N PRO A 15 -53.59 -19.69 -32.63
CA PRO A 15 -52.52 -20.26 -33.44
C PRO A 15 -51.20 -20.09 -32.68
N LYS A 16 -50.47 -21.20 -32.50
CA LYS A 16 -49.11 -21.17 -31.95
C LYS A 16 -48.30 -20.16 -32.77
N PRO A 17 -47.57 -19.22 -32.14
CA PRO A 17 -46.72 -18.30 -32.89
C PRO A 17 -45.74 -19.11 -33.74
N GLU A 18 -45.86 -18.98 -35.06
CA GLU A 18 -44.96 -19.59 -36.02
C GLU A 18 -43.54 -19.08 -35.73
N ALA A 19 -42.55 -19.97 -35.64
CA ALA A 19 -41.17 -19.60 -35.45
C ALA A 19 -40.69 -18.89 -36.73
N VAL A 20 -40.82 -17.56 -36.75
CA VAL A 20 -40.34 -16.73 -37.85
C VAL A 20 -38.81 -16.85 -37.86
N GLY A 21 -38.26 -17.46 -38.92
CA GLY A 21 -36.81 -17.50 -39.14
C GLY A 21 -36.20 -16.09 -39.14
N PRO A 22 -34.86 -15.96 -39.11
CA PRO A 22 -34.22 -14.66 -39.02
C PRO A 22 -34.60 -13.78 -40.21
N LEU A 23 -35.37 -12.73 -39.96
CA LEU A 23 -35.80 -11.78 -40.99
C LEU A 23 -34.70 -10.76 -41.35
N VAL A 24 -33.80 -10.54 -40.39
CA VAL A 24 -32.77 -9.51 -40.44
C VAL A 24 -31.48 -10.09 -39.87
N GLU A 25 -30.37 -9.80 -40.53
CA GLU A 25 -29.03 -10.03 -40.02
C GLU A 25 -28.51 -8.74 -39.37
N VAL A 26 -28.06 -8.81 -38.12
CA VAL A 26 -27.48 -7.67 -37.40
C VAL A 26 -26.02 -7.95 -37.11
N GLN A 27 -25.13 -7.15 -37.70
CA GLN A 27 -23.70 -7.22 -37.48
C GLN A 27 -23.22 -5.97 -36.73
N THR A 28 -22.28 -6.14 -35.81
CA THR A 28 -21.68 -5.03 -35.07
C THR A 28 -20.19 -4.95 -35.38
N LYS A 29 -19.71 -3.78 -35.77
CA LYS A 29 -18.28 -3.50 -36.01
C LYS A 29 -17.86 -2.26 -35.24
N MET A 30 -16.66 -2.27 -34.66
CA MET A 30 -16.17 -1.18 -33.82
C MET A 30 -14.83 -0.65 -34.28
N SER A 31 -14.61 0.65 -34.14
CA SER A 31 -13.32 1.31 -34.37
C SER A 31 -13.16 2.49 -33.41
N PRO A 32 -12.08 2.56 -32.61
CA PRO A 32 -11.07 1.52 -32.32
C PRO A 32 -11.66 0.29 -31.59
N SER A 33 -10.92 -0.84 -31.55
CA SER A 33 -11.33 -2.09 -30.89
C SER A 33 -11.30 -2.03 -29.36
N THR A 34 -10.61 -1.04 -28.79
CA THR A 34 -10.54 -0.78 -27.35
C THR A 34 -11.05 0.63 -27.04
N VAL A 35 -11.64 0.81 -25.86
CA VAL A 35 -12.12 2.12 -25.38
C VAL A 35 -11.45 2.46 -24.06
N ASN A 36 -11.17 3.75 -23.87
CA ASN A 36 -10.71 4.27 -22.59
C ASN A 36 -11.36 5.62 -22.27
N GLU A 37 -11.09 6.17 -21.08
CA GLU A 37 -11.66 7.44 -20.62
C GLU A 37 -11.37 8.65 -21.53
N LYS A 38 -10.22 8.64 -22.23
CA LYS A 38 -9.77 9.77 -23.07
C LYS A 38 -10.03 9.55 -24.56
N ALA A 39 -10.27 8.32 -24.98
CA ALA A 39 -10.49 7.92 -26.37
C ALA A 39 -11.83 7.19 -26.50
N PRO A 40 -12.92 7.91 -26.87
CA PRO A 40 -14.21 7.29 -27.11
C PRO A 40 -14.17 6.40 -28.36
N GLY A 41 -14.98 5.33 -28.35
CA GLY A 41 -15.10 4.39 -29.45
C GLY A 41 -16.32 4.67 -30.33
N LYS A 42 -16.22 4.38 -31.63
CA LYS A 42 -17.37 4.39 -32.54
C LYS A 42 -17.78 2.97 -32.91
N LEU A 43 -19.04 2.65 -32.68
CA LEU A 43 -19.65 1.38 -33.05
C LEU A 43 -20.61 1.57 -34.22
N TYR A 44 -20.57 0.63 -35.16
CA TYR A 44 -21.42 0.55 -36.33
C TYR A 44 -22.28 -0.70 -36.22
N ILE A 45 -23.60 -0.51 -36.19
CA ILE A 45 -24.60 -1.57 -36.17
C ILE A 45 -25.18 -1.64 -37.58
N ILE A 46 -24.81 -2.68 -38.33
CA ILE A 46 -25.23 -2.92 -39.70
C ILE A 46 -26.41 -3.88 -39.65
N ILE A 47 -27.56 -3.42 -40.14
CA ILE A 47 -28.81 -4.16 -40.14
C ILE A 47 -29.14 -4.46 -41.61
N LYS A 48 -29.16 -5.73 -41.99
CA LYS A 48 -29.43 -6.17 -43.36
C LYS A 48 -30.73 -6.97 -43.40
N ASN A 49 -31.66 -6.55 -44.26
CA ASN A 49 -32.89 -7.31 -44.51
C ASN A 49 -32.55 -8.51 -45.39
N ILE A 50 -32.66 -9.72 -44.83
CA ILE A 50 -32.43 -10.99 -45.55
C ILE A 50 -33.75 -11.65 -45.97
N SER A 51 -34.88 -11.05 -45.61
CA SER A 51 -36.20 -11.52 -46.01
C SER A 51 -36.62 -10.98 -47.38
N THR A 52 -37.69 -11.56 -47.92
CA THR A 52 -38.38 -11.08 -49.13
C THR A 52 -39.43 -10.01 -48.84
N LEU A 53 -39.59 -9.59 -47.58
CA LEU A 53 -40.60 -8.64 -47.13
C LEU A 53 -39.96 -7.28 -46.81
N ASP A 54 -40.74 -6.21 -46.93
CA ASP A 54 -40.33 -4.89 -46.44
C ASP A 54 -40.37 -4.87 -44.90
N ILE A 55 -39.25 -4.47 -44.28
CA ILE A 55 -39.11 -4.43 -42.82
C ILE A 55 -38.92 -3.00 -42.35
N ARG A 56 -39.78 -2.54 -41.45
CA ARG A 56 -39.62 -1.28 -40.71
C ARG A 56 -38.79 -1.50 -39.46
N VAL A 57 -37.60 -0.91 -39.45
CA VAL A 57 -36.71 -0.82 -38.30
C VAL A 57 -37.15 0.36 -37.43
N LYS A 58 -37.53 0.08 -36.18
CA LYS A 58 -37.86 1.12 -35.18
C LYS A 58 -36.61 1.62 -34.46
N LYS A 59 -36.83 2.58 -33.54
CA LYS A 59 -35.77 3.15 -32.70
C LYS A 59 -35.08 2.02 -31.91
N ALA A 60 -33.81 1.78 -32.22
CA ALA A 60 -32.98 0.84 -31.49
C ALA A 60 -32.69 1.33 -30.07
N SER A 61 -32.49 0.39 -29.15
CA SER A 61 -32.07 0.65 -27.77
C SER A 61 -30.83 -0.16 -27.44
N SER A 62 -29.98 0.39 -26.56
CA SER A 62 -28.79 -0.29 -26.06
C SER A 62 -28.89 -0.52 -24.55
N SER A 63 -28.37 -1.66 -24.09
CA SER A 63 -28.18 -1.97 -22.68
C SER A 63 -26.75 -2.43 -22.44
N GLY A 64 -26.15 -2.00 -21.33
CA GLY A 64 -24.76 -2.31 -21.01
C GLY A 64 -24.41 -1.90 -19.58
N PRO A 65 -23.13 -2.07 -19.18
CA PRO A 65 -22.65 -1.65 -17.88
C PRO A 65 -22.88 -0.15 -17.63
N LYS A 66 -23.17 0.21 -16.37
CA LYS A 66 -23.50 1.60 -15.97
C LYS A 66 -22.39 2.61 -16.26
N PHE A 67 -21.14 2.16 -16.32
CA PHE A 67 -19.98 3.00 -16.64
C PHE A 67 -19.79 3.23 -18.15
N LEU A 68 -20.58 2.62 -19.03
CA LEU A 68 -20.56 2.91 -20.46
C LEU A 68 -21.75 3.80 -20.83
N LYS A 69 -21.45 5.01 -21.32
CA LYS A 69 -22.43 5.88 -21.94
C LYS A 69 -22.47 5.58 -23.44
N ILE A 70 -23.59 5.01 -23.88
CA ILE A 70 -23.82 4.65 -25.29
C ILE A 70 -24.83 5.64 -25.86
N LYS A 71 -24.42 6.43 -26.85
CA LYS A 71 -25.29 7.36 -27.58
C LYS A 71 -25.55 6.83 -28.98
N LEU A 72 -26.78 6.38 -29.24
CA LEU A 72 -27.22 5.91 -30.56
C LEU A 72 -27.63 7.09 -31.45
N HIS A 73 -27.03 7.18 -32.62
CA HIS A 73 -27.36 8.12 -33.68
C HIS A 73 -28.18 7.41 -34.76
N ALA A 74 -29.45 7.10 -34.43
CA ALA A 74 -30.38 6.47 -35.36
C ALA A 74 -31.34 7.50 -35.94
N LYS A 75 -31.62 7.40 -37.25
CA LYS A 75 -32.79 8.08 -37.84
C LYS A 75 -34.06 7.44 -37.30
N ASN A 76 -35.07 8.25 -36.99
CA ASN A 76 -36.35 7.75 -36.50
C ASN A 76 -37.07 6.98 -37.62
N ARG A 77 -37.11 5.65 -37.48
CA ARG A 77 -37.81 4.70 -38.35
C ARG A 77 -37.21 4.63 -39.77
N VAL A 78 -36.66 3.47 -40.12
CA VAL A 78 -36.11 3.21 -41.46
C VAL A 78 -36.87 2.02 -42.04
N SER A 79 -37.39 2.16 -43.26
CA SER A 79 -37.96 1.03 -43.99
C SER A 79 -36.87 0.42 -44.86
N LEU A 80 -36.64 -0.89 -44.72
CA LEU A 80 -35.65 -1.65 -45.48
C LEU A 80 -36.38 -2.55 -46.48
N ARG A 81 -36.10 -2.35 -47.77
CA ARG A 81 -36.52 -3.28 -48.83
C ARG A 81 -35.75 -4.60 -48.74
N PRO A 82 -36.19 -5.66 -49.43
CA PRO A 82 -35.44 -6.90 -49.51
C PRO A 82 -33.98 -6.66 -49.92
N LEU A 83 -33.04 -7.28 -49.22
CA LEU A 83 -31.59 -7.16 -49.41
C LEU A 83 -30.99 -5.77 -49.11
N GLU A 84 -31.79 -4.80 -48.71
CA GLU A 84 -31.32 -3.48 -48.29
C GLU A 84 -30.68 -3.54 -46.90
N SER A 85 -29.71 -2.65 -46.66
CA SER A 85 -29.08 -2.52 -45.36
C SER A 85 -29.07 -1.08 -44.88
N CYS A 86 -29.15 -0.89 -43.56
CA CYS A 86 -28.90 0.40 -42.93
C CYS A 86 -27.85 0.26 -41.82
N THR A 87 -27.11 1.34 -41.61
CA THR A 87 -26.11 1.43 -40.54
C THR A 87 -26.58 2.44 -39.50
N ILE A 88 -26.63 2.01 -38.24
CA ILE A 88 -26.80 2.87 -37.07
C ILE A 88 -25.45 3.05 -36.41
N THR A 89 -25.04 4.29 -36.16
CA THR A 89 -23.80 4.58 -35.43
C THR A 89 -24.09 4.78 -33.94
N ALA A 90 -23.16 4.36 -33.09
CA ALA A 90 -23.20 4.57 -31.65
C ALA A 90 -21.86 5.09 -31.15
N ASP A 91 -21.88 6.18 -30.38
CA ASP A 91 -20.70 6.64 -29.65
C ASP A 91 -20.66 5.96 -28.28
N ILE A 92 -19.53 5.34 -27.97
CA ILE A 92 -19.26 4.66 -26.70
C ILE A 92 -18.25 5.50 -25.93
N THR A 93 -18.64 5.95 -24.74
CA THR A 93 -17.78 6.71 -23.83
C THR A 93 -17.75 6.05 -22.47
N VAL A 94 -16.57 5.91 -21.89
CA VAL A 94 -16.40 5.43 -20.50
C VAL A 94 -16.68 6.60 -19.55
N ILE A 95 -17.55 6.39 -18.58
CA ILE A 95 -17.92 7.36 -17.55
C ILE A 95 -17.65 6.76 -16.16
N GLY A 96 -16.80 7.44 -15.39
CA GLY A 96 -16.50 7.05 -14.01
C GLY A 96 -15.50 5.90 -13.91
N ALA A 97 -15.53 5.22 -12.76
CA ALA A 97 -14.61 4.15 -12.42
C ALA A 97 -14.98 2.85 -13.15
N VAL A 98 -13.97 2.12 -13.66
CA VAL A 98 -14.18 0.93 -14.46
C VAL A 98 -13.34 -0.24 -14.00
N GLN A 99 -13.81 -1.47 -14.24
CA GLN A 99 -12.97 -2.66 -14.18
C GLN A 99 -12.43 -2.90 -15.58
N SER A 100 -11.10 -2.89 -15.73
CA SER A 100 -10.47 -3.15 -17.02
C SER A 100 -10.77 -4.59 -17.47
N GLY A 101 -11.06 -4.75 -18.76
CA GLY A 101 -11.40 -6.06 -19.34
C GLY A 101 -12.53 -5.96 -20.36
N LYS A 102 -13.07 -7.13 -20.72
CA LYS A 102 -14.10 -7.25 -21.74
C LYS A 102 -15.50 -7.13 -21.13
N HIS A 103 -16.35 -6.33 -21.77
CA HIS A 103 -17.70 -6.04 -21.33
C HIS A 103 -18.71 -6.20 -22.46
N LEU A 104 -19.86 -6.78 -22.16
CA LEU A 104 -20.88 -7.06 -23.16
C LEU A 104 -21.90 -5.92 -23.26
N ILE A 105 -22.20 -5.51 -24.48
CA ILE A 105 -23.24 -4.55 -24.82
C ILE A 105 -24.33 -5.27 -25.63
N LEU A 106 -25.59 -5.07 -25.24
CA LEU A 106 -26.75 -5.60 -25.94
C LEU A 106 -27.42 -4.48 -26.74
N PHE A 107 -27.69 -4.74 -28.01
CA PHE A 107 -28.50 -3.90 -28.88
C PHE A 107 -29.80 -4.61 -29.21
N THR A 108 -30.91 -3.95 -28.90
CA THR A 108 -32.24 -4.42 -29.26
C THR A 108 -32.78 -3.53 -30.36
N VAL A 109 -33.07 -4.14 -31.51
CA VAL A 109 -33.60 -3.49 -32.70
C VAL A 109 -35.03 -4.00 -32.90
N PRO A 110 -36.06 -3.22 -32.55
CA PRO A 110 -37.44 -3.62 -32.80
C PRO A 110 -37.76 -3.52 -34.29
N LEU A 111 -38.40 -4.57 -34.80
CA LEU A 111 -38.75 -4.78 -36.20
C LEU A 111 -40.27 -4.89 -36.34
N GLU A 112 -40.80 -4.30 -37.41
CA GLU A 112 -42.18 -4.50 -37.84
C GLU A 112 -42.24 -4.83 -39.33
N TRP A 113 -43.08 -5.78 -39.69
CA TRP A 113 -43.34 -6.11 -41.10
C TRP A 113 -44.82 -6.46 -41.27
N GLU A 114 -45.27 -6.43 -42.52
CA GLU A 114 -46.63 -6.79 -42.88
C GLU A 114 -46.60 -8.11 -43.67
N LYS A 115 -47.44 -9.07 -43.27
CA LYS A 115 -47.60 -10.35 -43.96
C LYS A 115 -49.10 -10.67 -44.00
N ALA A 116 -49.63 -10.91 -45.21
CA ALA A 116 -51.05 -11.24 -45.40
C ALA A 116 -52.02 -10.24 -44.72
N GLY A 117 -51.74 -8.94 -44.80
CA GLY A 117 -52.58 -7.87 -44.23
C GLY A 117 -52.47 -7.70 -42.70
N HIS A 118 -51.61 -8.47 -42.02
CA HIS A 118 -51.36 -8.35 -40.59
C HIS A 118 -49.98 -7.77 -40.30
N VAL A 119 -49.92 -6.82 -39.35
CA VAL A 119 -48.66 -6.25 -38.85
C VAL A 119 -48.09 -7.15 -37.77
N HIS A 120 -46.91 -7.69 -38.02
CA HIS A 120 -46.15 -8.48 -37.07
C HIS A 120 -45.03 -7.65 -36.45
N ARG A 121 -44.61 -8.03 -35.24
CA ARG A 121 -43.55 -7.38 -34.47
C ARG A 121 -42.55 -8.40 -33.96
N SER A 122 -41.27 -8.08 -34.01
CA SER A 122 -40.20 -8.88 -33.40
C SER A 122 -39.05 -7.98 -32.94
N ASN A 123 -38.12 -8.53 -32.18
CA ASN A 123 -36.89 -7.85 -31.79
C ASN A 123 -35.69 -8.64 -32.31
N ALA A 124 -34.83 -7.99 -33.08
CA ALA A 124 -33.49 -8.51 -33.34
C ALA A 124 -32.57 -8.08 -32.20
N VAL A 125 -31.83 -9.04 -31.63
CA VAL A 125 -30.85 -8.77 -30.56
C VAL A 125 -29.46 -9.04 -31.09
N ALA A 126 -28.57 -8.07 -30.94
CA ALA A 126 -27.16 -8.22 -31.24
C ALA A 126 -26.31 -7.93 -30.00
N THR A 127 -25.26 -8.71 -29.82
CA THR A 127 -24.31 -8.56 -28.71
C THR A 127 -22.96 -8.12 -29.25
N HIS A 128 -22.33 -7.16 -28.60
CA HIS A 128 -20.98 -6.74 -28.92
C HIS A 128 -20.11 -6.75 -27.66
N GLU A 129 -18.92 -7.35 -27.75
CA GLU A 129 -17.94 -7.36 -26.67
C GLU A 129 -16.98 -6.19 -26.87
N VAL A 130 -16.93 -5.29 -25.89
CA VAL A 130 -16.05 -4.12 -25.89
C VAL A 130 -14.95 -4.32 -24.85
N GLU A 131 -13.71 -4.17 -25.28
CA GLU A 131 -12.57 -4.18 -24.39
C GLU A 131 -12.32 -2.77 -23.83
N VAL A 132 -12.44 -2.63 -22.51
CA VAL A 132 -12.18 -1.38 -21.81
C VAL A 132 -10.82 -1.45 -21.12
N VAL A 133 -9.96 -0.50 -21.46
CA VAL A 133 -8.58 -0.43 -20.98
C VAL A 133 -8.34 0.87 -20.24
N ILE A 134 -7.59 0.81 -19.14
CA ILE A 134 -7.16 2.01 -18.41
C ILE A 134 -5.79 2.43 -18.96
N PRO A 135 -5.64 3.67 -19.47
CA PRO A 135 -4.43 4.09 -20.17
C PRO A 135 -3.17 3.96 -19.31
N GLY A 136 -2.09 3.39 -19.86
CA GLY A 136 -0.76 3.36 -19.25
C GLY A 136 -0.56 2.33 -18.14
N VAL A 137 -1.62 1.67 -17.66
CA VAL A 137 -1.52 0.70 -16.57
C VAL A 137 -0.79 -0.56 -17.02
N SER A 138 -1.18 -1.11 -18.18
CA SER A 138 -0.61 -2.35 -18.70
C SER A 138 0.87 -2.20 -19.06
N GLU A 139 1.23 -1.10 -19.72
CA GLU A 139 2.60 -0.81 -20.15
C GLU A 139 3.54 -0.69 -18.93
N ILE A 140 3.08 -0.04 -17.87
CA ILE A 140 3.87 0.16 -16.65
C ILE A 140 4.00 -1.12 -15.84
N LEU A 141 2.96 -1.95 -15.77
CA LEU A 141 3.04 -3.26 -15.13
C LEU A 141 4.04 -4.18 -15.84
N THR A 142 4.02 -4.20 -17.17
CA THR A 142 5.00 -4.96 -17.97
C THR A 142 6.41 -4.42 -17.77
N LEU A 143 6.61 -3.10 -17.81
CA LEU A 143 7.92 -2.47 -17.61
C LEU A 143 8.53 -2.80 -16.23
N LEU A 144 7.70 -2.77 -15.19
CA LEU A 144 8.13 -3.07 -13.82
C LEU A 144 8.21 -4.58 -13.52
N GLY A 145 7.73 -5.43 -14.43
CA GLY A 145 7.62 -6.87 -14.23
C GLY A 145 6.66 -7.24 -13.08
N VAL A 146 5.64 -6.42 -12.84
CA VAL A 146 4.64 -6.62 -11.79
C VAL A 146 3.42 -7.33 -12.40
N PRO A 147 2.98 -8.47 -11.85
CA PRO A 147 1.97 -9.32 -12.48
C PRO A 147 0.57 -8.69 -12.54
N SER A 148 0.26 -7.74 -11.63
CA SER A 148 -1.04 -7.09 -11.62
C SER A 148 -1.01 -5.72 -10.94
N PHE A 149 -1.98 -4.88 -11.29
CA PHE A 149 -2.20 -3.59 -10.64
C PHE A 149 -2.43 -3.74 -9.12
N LEU A 150 -3.05 -4.83 -8.69
CA LEU A 150 -3.33 -5.09 -7.27
C LEU A 150 -2.08 -5.31 -6.43
N VAL A 151 -0.94 -5.69 -7.02
CA VAL A 151 0.33 -5.93 -6.30
C VAL A 151 1.26 -4.71 -6.35
N LEU A 152 0.96 -3.76 -7.24
CA LEU A 152 1.77 -2.57 -7.46
C LEU A 152 1.93 -1.67 -6.21
N PRO A 153 0.90 -1.45 -5.36
CA PRO A 153 1.03 -0.58 -4.19
C PRO A 153 2.17 -0.99 -3.25
N GLY A 154 2.16 -2.24 -2.79
CA GLY A 154 3.17 -2.76 -1.88
C GLY A 154 4.54 -2.92 -2.55
N PHE A 155 4.57 -3.22 -3.85
CA PHE A 155 5.81 -3.17 -4.64
C PHE A 155 6.46 -1.79 -4.58
N LEU A 156 5.70 -0.73 -4.85
CA LEU A 156 6.19 0.66 -4.80
C LEU A 156 6.67 1.04 -3.40
N MET A 157 5.92 0.66 -2.36
CA MET A 157 6.32 0.90 -0.96
C MET A 157 7.69 0.30 -0.65
N LEU A 158 7.93 -0.96 -1.04
CA LEU A 158 9.20 -1.64 -0.78
C LEU A 158 10.37 -1.07 -1.59
N VAL A 159 10.14 -0.70 -2.84
CA VAL A 159 11.17 -0.06 -3.68
C VAL A 159 11.59 1.29 -3.06
N VAL A 160 10.61 2.11 -2.65
CA VAL A 160 10.88 3.39 -1.97
C VAL A 160 11.59 3.16 -0.64
N ALA A 161 11.15 2.18 0.15
CA ALA A 161 11.80 1.82 1.41
C ALA A 161 13.26 1.41 1.20
N GLY A 162 13.54 0.57 0.20
CA GLY A 162 14.89 0.13 -0.16
C GLY A 162 15.78 1.28 -0.62
N GLN A 163 15.23 2.24 -1.37
CA GLN A 163 15.98 3.42 -1.79
C GLN A 163 16.27 4.35 -0.61
N LEU A 164 15.29 4.61 0.26
CA LEU A 164 15.47 5.43 1.46
C LEU A 164 16.37 4.77 2.50
N TRP A 165 16.44 3.43 2.53
CA TRP A 165 17.32 2.69 3.42
C TRP A 165 18.80 3.03 3.21
N LYS A 166 19.21 3.31 1.97
CA LYS A 166 20.59 3.75 1.66
C LYS A 166 20.97 5.06 2.37
N TYR A 167 20.00 5.96 2.55
CA TYR A 167 20.22 7.27 3.16
C TYR A 167 19.96 7.27 4.67
N CYS A 168 18.83 6.68 5.08
CA CYS A 168 18.35 6.75 6.46
C CYS A 168 18.69 5.51 7.29
N GLY A 169 19.13 4.43 6.66
CA GLY A 169 19.39 3.15 7.30
C GLY A 169 20.56 3.16 8.30
N PRO A 170 20.70 2.08 9.09
CA PRO A 170 21.84 1.84 9.96
C PRO A 170 23.16 2.01 9.22
N SER A 171 24.13 2.77 9.77
CA SER A 171 25.41 3.02 9.08
C SER A 171 26.18 1.74 8.75
N ASP A 172 26.02 0.70 9.56
CA ASP A 172 26.59 -0.64 9.41
C ASP A 172 25.85 -1.52 8.37
N LYS A 173 24.67 -1.09 7.89
CA LYS A 173 23.81 -1.88 6.98
C LYS A 173 23.16 -1.05 5.88
N LYS A 174 23.69 0.14 5.56
CA LYS A 174 23.12 1.03 4.53
C LYS A 174 22.98 0.35 3.17
N ASP A 175 23.94 -0.50 2.83
CA ASP A 175 23.98 -1.17 1.52
C ASP A 175 23.23 -2.51 1.50
N LYS A 176 22.67 -2.95 2.64
CA LYS A 176 22.02 -4.26 2.79
C LYS A 176 20.56 -4.08 3.20
N PHE A 177 19.75 -3.56 2.28
CA PHE A 177 18.30 -3.62 2.45
C PHE A 177 17.86 -5.09 2.43
N PRO A 178 17.05 -5.55 3.41
CA PRO A 178 16.77 -6.98 3.59
C PRO A 178 15.96 -7.62 2.46
N PHE A 179 15.22 -6.84 1.66
CA PHE A 179 14.37 -7.38 0.60
C PHE A 179 15.00 -7.12 -0.77
N VAL A 180 15.43 -8.19 -1.43
CA VAL A 180 15.96 -8.12 -2.80
C VAL A 180 14.80 -8.15 -3.78
N VAL A 181 14.80 -7.23 -4.74
CA VAL A 181 13.75 -7.17 -5.78
C VAL A 181 13.69 -8.52 -6.51
N LYS A 182 12.48 -9.06 -6.67
CA LYS A 182 12.18 -10.40 -7.24
C LYS A 182 12.42 -11.60 -6.31
N SER A 183 12.89 -11.43 -5.07
CA SER A 183 12.92 -12.55 -4.13
C SER A 183 11.52 -12.95 -3.67
N SER A 184 11.35 -14.19 -3.20
CA SER A 184 10.07 -14.67 -2.67
C SER A 184 9.63 -13.86 -1.45
N GLU A 185 10.57 -13.52 -0.56
CA GLU A 185 10.29 -12.69 0.62
C GLU A 185 9.81 -11.29 0.23
N PHE A 186 10.43 -10.70 -0.79
CA PHE A 186 10.00 -9.40 -1.32
C PHE A 186 8.56 -9.47 -1.82
N TRP A 187 8.20 -10.48 -2.62
CA TRP A 187 6.84 -10.61 -3.16
C TRP A 187 5.79 -10.88 -2.09
N VAL A 188 6.08 -11.73 -1.10
CA VAL A 188 5.16 -11.98 0.02
C VAL A 188 4.85 -10.68 0.78
N VAL A 189 5.87 -9.89 1.07
CA VAL A 189 5.67 -8.60 1.75
C VAL A 189 4.95 -7.60 0.83
N ALA A 190 5.30 -7.53 -0.45
CA ALA A 190 4.65 -6.65 -1.42
C ALA A 190 3.14 -6.96 -1.55
N ILE A 191 2.76 -8.23 -1.65
CA ILE A 191 1.36 -8.66 -1.71
C ILE A 191 0.63 -8.30 -0.41
N THR A 192 1.25 -8.56 0.74
CA THR A 192 0.66 -8.25 2.05
C THR A 192 0.42 -6.75 2.23
N LEU A 193 1.40 -5.91 1.87
CA LEU A 193 1.25 -4.45 1.90
C LEU A 193 0.22 -3.95 0.89
N SER A 194 0.11 -4.60 -0.26
CA SER A 194 -0.91 -4.22 -1.25
C SER A 194 -2.32 -4.58 -0.80
N ALA A 195 -2.49 -5.72 -0.12
CA ALA A 195 -3.75 -6.06 0.53
C ALA A 195 -4.10 -5.01 1.60
N ALA A 196 -3.11 -4.57 2.39
CA ALA A 196 -3.30 -3.49 3.36
C ALA A 196 -3.83 -2.20 2.72
N MET A 197 -3.40 -1.91 1.49
CA MET A 197 -3.83 -0.73 0.74
C MET A 197 -5.34 -0.74 0.40
N ALA A 198 -5.99 -1.90 0.34
CA ALA A 198 -7.43 -2.00 0.11
C ALA A 198 -8.25 -1.33 1.23
N TRP A 199 -7.72 -1.28 2.46
CA TRP A 199 -8.34 -0.57 3.58
C TRP A 199 -7.85 0.89 3.71
N VAL A 200 -6.56 1.13 3.42
CA VAL A 200 -5.98 2.47 3.52
C VAL A 200 -6.52 3.40 2.44
N TYR A 201 -6.69 2.92 1.20
CA TYR A 201 -7.10 3.77 0.08
C TYR A 201 -8.49 4.39 0.23
N PRO A 202 -9.56 3.65 0.61
CA PRO A 202 -10.86 4.24 0.89
C PRO A 202 -10.82 5.25 2.04
N MET A 203 -10.01 4.98 3.07
CA MET A 203 -9.83 5.89 4.21
C MET A 203 -9.19 7.21 3.76
N VAL A 204 -8.09 7.15 3.00
CA VAL A 204 -7.40 8.35 2.52
C VAL A 204 -8.28 9.15 1.57
N THR A 205 -8.93 8.51 0.60
CA THR A 205 -9.81 9.20 -0.35
C THR A 205 -11.06 9.77 0.33
N GLY A 206 -11.57 9.13 1.38
CA GLY A 206 -12.66 9.66 2.22
C GLY A 206 -12.28 10.91 3.02
N LEU A 207 -11.00 11.11 3.37
CA LEU A 207 -10.56 12.36 4.01
C LEU A 207 -10.57 13.56 3.05
N PHE A 208 -10.39 13.31 1.74
CA PHE A 208 -10.36 14.35 0.70
C PHE A 208 -11.66 14.45 -0.11
N GLY A 209 -12.72 13.76 0.32
CA GLY A 209 -14.00 13.75 -0.37
C GLY A 209 -14.75 12.43 -0.15
N SER A 210 -15.15 11.77 -1.23
CA SER A 210 -15.88 10.50 -1.14
C SER A 210 -14.91 9.32 -1.13
N PRO A 211 -15.12 8.33 -0.23
CA PRO A 211 -14.30 7.13 -0.19
C PRO A 211 -14.41 6.38 -1.52
N ARG A 212 -13.25 6.01 -2.09
CA ARG A 212 -13.14 5.28 -3.35
C ARG A 212 -12.62 3.88 -3.11
N ASP A 213 -13.15 2.91 -3.84
CA ASP A 213 -12.79 1.50 -3.74
C ASP A 213 -12.34 0.99 -5.10
N TYR A 214 -11.03 0.85 -5.27
CA TYR A 214 -10.43 0.42 -6.54
C TYR A 214 -10.69 -1.05 -6.88
N LEU A 215 -11.18 -1.86 -5.92
CA LEU A 215 -11.56 -3.25 -6.20
C LEU A 215 -12.87 -3.33 -6.99
N LYS A 216 -13.76 -2.36 -6.81
CA LYS A 216 -15.04 -2.28 -7.55
C LYS A 216 -14.89 -1.66 -8.94
N GLY A 217 -13.83 -0.89 -9.12
CA GLY A 217 -13.51 -0.20 -10.36
C GLY A 217 -12.64 1.00 -10.05
N TYR A 218 -11.80 1.38 -11.00
CA TYR A 218 -10.92 2.52 -10.85
C TYR A 218 -10.79 3.25 -12.18
N ASN A 219 -10.48 4.53 -12.11
CA ASN A 219 -10.16 5.35 -13.28
C ASN A 219 -8.67 5.72 -13.30
N LEU A 220 -8.25 6.44 -14.33
CA LEU A 220 -6.85 6.89 -14.42
C LEU A 220 -6.42 7.77 -13.22
N THR A 221 -7.34 8.57 -12.67
CA THR A 221 -7.05 9.39 -11.48
C THR A 221 -6.78 8.52 -10.25
N ASP A 222 -7.57 7.45 -10.07
CA ASP A 222 -7.39 6.50 -8.98
C ASP A 222 -6.03 5.78 -9.07
N VAL A 223 -5.58 5.43 -10.28
CA VAL A 223 -4.23 4.87 -10.51
C VAL A 223 -3.16 5.80 -9.96
N VAL A 224 -3.22 7.09 -10.33
CA VAL A 224 -2.25 8.09 -9.88
C VAL A 224 -2.28 8.26 -8.36
N TYR A 225 -3.47 8.31 -7.76
CA TYR A 225 -3.60 8.43 -6.30
C TYR A 225 -3.06 7.20 -5.56
N ILE A 226 -3.33 6.00 -6.05
CA ILE A 226 -2.80 4.77 -5.47
C ILE A 226 -1.28 4.78 -5.49
N TRP A 227 -0.66 5.23 -6.60
CA TRP A 227 0.80 5.30 -6.67
C TRP A 227 1.38 6.34 -5.74
N ALA A 228 0.84 7.56 -5.77
CA ALA A 228 1.31 8.66 -4.93
C ALA A 228 1.18 8.31 -3.43
N THR A 229 0.03 7.75 -3.02
CA THR A 229 -0.19 7.33 -1.63
C THR A 229 0.71 6.17 -1.23
N SER A 230 0.94 5.19 -2.10
CA SER A 230 1.85 4.08 -1.83
C SER A 230 3.29 4.56 -1.63
N ILE A 231 3.77 5.43 -2.52
CA ILE A 231 5.10 6.02 -2.42
C ILE A 231 5.24 6.83 -1.12
N LEU A 232 4.27 7.70 -0.84
CA LEU A 232 4.28 8.53 0.37
C LEU A 232 4.24 7.68 1.65
N PHE A 233 3.37 6.67 1.68
CA PHE A 233 3.24 5.78 2.82
C PHE A 233 4.52 4.98 3.06
N GLY A 234 5.10 4.41 2.00
CA GLY A 234 6.39 3.71 2.07
C GLY A 234 7.50 4.62 2.61
N ALA A 235 7.55 5.88 2.17
CA ALA A 235 8.51 6.86 2.65
C ALA A 235 8.32 7.21 4.14
N VAL A 236 7.09 7.54 4.54
CA VAL A 236 6.76 7.92 5.92
C VAL A 236 7.04 6.76 6.90
N VAL A 237 6.62 5.54 6.55
CA VAL A 237 6.85 4.35 7.39
C VAL A 237 8.35 4.07 7.54
N THR A 238 9.12 4.17 6.46
CA THR A 238 10.57 3.94 6.50
C THR A 238 11.28 4.99 7.35
N GLU A 239 10.94 6.27 7.20
CA GLU A 239 11.51 7.34 8.02
C GLU A 239 11.12 7.21 9.50
N ALA A 240 9.85 6.90 9.79
CA ALA A 240 9.39 6.70 11.16
C ALA A 240 10.10 5.52 11.84
N THR A 241 10.19 4.38 11.16
CA THR A 241 10.85 3.17 11.70
C THR A 241 12.35 3.40 11.93
N THR A 242 13.05 4.04 10.99
CA THR A 242 14.47 4.37 11.15
C THR A 242 14.71 5.38 12.27
N ARG A 243 13.85 6.41 12.44
CA ARG A 243 13.90 7.33 13.58
C ARG A 243 13.68 6.64 14.91
N ILE A 244 12.67 5.78 15.02
CA ILE A 244 12.39 5.00 16.23
C ILE A 244 13.59 4.10 16.56
N TRP A 245 14.16 3.45 15.55
CA TRP A 245 15.34 2.60 15.71
C TRP A 245 16.56 3.39 16.20
N LYS A 246 16.91 4.51 15.55
CA LYS A 246 18.00 5.40 15.97
C LYS A 246 17.78 5.94 17.39
N TRP A 247 16.54 6.28 17.74
CA TRP A 247 16.18 6.73 19.08
C TRP A 247 16.35 5.63 20.14
N LYS A 248 15.91 4.39 19.84
CA LYS A 248 16.13 3.23 20.72
C LYS A 248 17.63 2.95 20.90
N LEU A 249 18.44 3.07 19.85
CA LEU A 249 19.89 2.94 19.92
C LEU A 249 20.53 4.04 20.75
N ARG A 250 20.17 5.31 20.53
CA ARG A 250 20.69 6.44 21.32
C ARG A 250 20.36 6.30 22.80
N ARG A 251 19.22 5.68 23.14
CA ARG A 251 18.84 5.38 24.52
C ARG A 251 19.69 4.28 25.18
N LYS A 252 20.37 3.44 24.40
CA LYS A 252 21.18 2.33 24.90
C LYS A 252 22.68 2.59 24.77
N ARG A 253 23.17 3.10 23.64
CA ARG A 253 24.61 3.28 23.35
C ARG A 253 25.18 4.51 24.07
N PRO A 254 26.40 4.42 24.64
CA PRO A 254 27.13 5.57 25.15
C PRO A 254 27.41 6.60 24.05
N SER A 255 27.71 7.82 24.45
CA SER A 255 28.08 8.94 23.59
C SER A 255 29.02 9.87 24.35
N GLU A 256 29.92 10.55 23.64
CA GLU A 256 30.83 11.57 24.18
C GLU A 256 30.12 12.68 24.96
N LYS A 257 28.85 12.95 24.63
CA LYS A 257 28.04 13.97 25.29
C LYS A 257 27.29 13.45 26.53
N ASP A 258 27.51 12.21 26.93
CA ASP A 258 26.85 11.65 28.11
C ASP A 258 27.48 12.20 29.39
N ASN A 259 26.63 12.71 30.27
CA ASN A 259 27.02 12.97 31.65
C ASN A 259 27.02 11.64 32.47
N PRO A 260 27.71 11.61 33.63
CA PRO A 260 27.84 10.38 34.44
C PRO A 260 26.51 9.67 34.73
N ILE A 261 25.48 10.44 35.11
CA ILE A 261 24.15 9.91 35.44
C ILE A 261 23.45 9.33 34.21
N SER A 262 23.58 9.96 33.05
CA SER A 262 23.01 9.45 31.79
C SER A 262 23.70 8.17 31.35
N LEU A 263 25.03 8.07 31.56
CA LEU A 263 25.75 6.84 31.29
C LEU A 263 25.25 5.69 32.19
N LEU A 264 25.12 5.90 33.50
CA LEU A 264 24.61 4.86 34.42
C LEU A 264 23.21 4.36 34.00
N LYS A 265 22.33 5.27 33.57
CA LYS A 265 21.00 4.91 33.02
C LYS A 265 21.12 4.09 31.72
N LYS A 266 22.11 4.38 30.88
CA LYS A 266 22.39 3.62 29.65
C LYS A 266 22.97 2.24 29.94
N LEU A 267 23.91 2.13 30.89
CA LEU A 267 24.47 0.85 31.35
C LEU A 267 23.38 -0.08 31.85
N HIS A 268 22.47 0.42 32.70
CA HIS A 268 21.32 -0.35 33.14
C HIS A 268 20.45 -0.85 31.97
N ARG A 269 20.17 0.00 30.97
CA ARG A 269 19.39 -0.39 29.76
C ARG A 269 20.11 -1.41 28.88
N GLN A 270 21.43 -1.53 29.01
CA GLN A 270 22.23 -2.57 28.37
C GLN A 270 22.32 -3.84 29.23
N GLY A 271 21.79 -3.83 30.46
CA GLY A 271 21.96 -4.92 31.42
C GLY A 271 23.40 -5.06 31.89
N ILE A 272 24.11 -3.93 31.98
CA ILE A 272 25.46 -3.82 32.53
C ILE A 272 25.32 -3.12 33.90
N GLY A 273 25.96 -3.69 34.93
CA GLY A 273 25.96 -3.15 36.28
C GLY A 273 26.90 -1.96 36.46
N VAL A 274 27.28 -1.69 37.71
CA VAL A 274 28.24 -0.62 38.07
C VAL A 274 29.68 -1.14 38.10
N CYS A 275 29.86 -2.46 38.27
CA CYS A 275 31.15 -3.13 38.15
C CYS A 275 31.44 -3.41 36.67
N LEU A 276 32.48 -2.76 36.15
CA LEU A 276 32.88 -2.84 34.75
C LEU A 276 34.30 -3.40 34.65
N GLU A 277 34.57 -4.07 33.52
CA GLU A 277 35.92 -4.51 33.16
C GLU A 277 36.81 -3.30 32.90
N ARG A 278 38.06 -3.36 33.35
CA ARG A 278 39.08 -2.37 33.04
C ARG A 278 39.82 -2.74 31.76
N VAL A 279 40.19 -1.71 31.02
CA VAL A 279 41.01 -1.80 29.83
C VAL A 279 42.12 -0.77 29.91
N GLU A 280 43.30 -1.14 29.44
CA GLU A 280 44.46 -0.24 29.42
C GLU A 280 44.68 0.26 28.00
N LEU A 281 44.77 1.58 27.84
CA LEU A 281 45.22 2.21 26.61
C LEU A 281 46.73 2.03 26.45
N LYS A 282 47.25 2.14 25.21
CA LYS A 282 48.70 2.11 24.93
C LYS A 282 49.54 3.07 25.79
N ASP A 283 48.97 4.20 26.20
CA ASP A 283 49.60 5.19 27.07
C ASP A 283 49.52 4.82 28.58
N LYS A 284 49.23 3.57 28.90
CA LYS A 284 49.04 3.03 30.27
C LYS A 284 47.90 3.67 31.07
N LYS A 285 46.98 4.35 30.40
CA LYS A 285 45.78 4.91 31.04
C LYS A 285 44.73 3.81 31.21
N GLN A 286 44.33 3.56 32.45
CA GLN A 286 43.27 2.60 32.78
C GLN A 286 41.89 3.25 32.65
N LEU A 287 41.04 2.68 31.81
CA LEU A 287 39.66 3.09 31.58
C LEU A 287 38.70 1.92 31.81
N PHE A 288 37.41 2.21 31.90
CA PHE A 288 36.36 1.21 32.01
C PHE A 288 35.69 0.95 30.66
N LEU A 289 35.39 -0.31 30.38
CA LEU A 289 34.62 -0.71 29.20
C LEU A 289 33.12 -0.41 29.45
N LEU A 290 32.55 0.49 28.67
CA LEU A 290 31.18 1.01 28.85
C LEU A 290 30.12 0.23 28.05
N GLU A 291 30.51 -0.89 27.46
CA GLU A 291 29.64 -1.81 26.73
C GLU A 291 30.15 -3.24 26.86
N ARG A 292 29.34 -4.23 26.47
CA ARG A 292 29.81 -5.63 26.47
C ARG A 292 30.84 -5.84 25.37
N TRP A 293 31.91 -6.56 25.71
CA TRP A 293 32.90 -7.00 24.74
C TRP A 293 32.25 -7.86 23.65
N ASP A 294 32.51 -7.50 22.38
CA ASP A 294 32.00 -8.22 21.20
C ASP A 294 33.18 -8.44 20.25
N PRO A 295 33.60 -9.69 19.99
CA PRO A 295 34.74 -9.98 19.14
C PRO A 295 34.65 -9.36 17.75
N LYS A 296 33.43 -9.14 17.24
CA LYS A 296 33.14 -8.63 15.88
C LYS A 296 33.23 -7.11 15.77
N LYS A 297 33.35 -6.39 16.89
CA LYS A 297 33.49 -4.93 16.87
C LYS A 297 34.94 -4.51 16.73
N GLU A 298 35.15 -3.45 15.96
CA GLU A 298 36.45 -2.82 15.75
C GLU A 298 36.74 -1.69 16.74
N SER A 299 35.70 -1.14 17.37
CA SER A 299 35.80 -0.07 18.35
C SER A 299 34.87 -0.28 19.52
N PHE A 300 35.26 0.29 20.67
CA PHE A 300 34.55 0.16 21.94
C PHE A 300 34.44 1.52 22.63
N TRP A 301 33.32 1.74 23.30
CA TRP A 301 33.14 2.85 24.22
C TRP A 301 33.87 2.59 25.53
N VAL A 302 34.81 3.47 25.86
CA VAL A 302 35.56 3.44 27.12
C VAL A 302 35.40 4.78 27.84
N GLY A 303 35.56 4.81 29.17
CA GLY A 303 35.48 6.05 29.93
C GLY A 303 36.19 5.98 31.27
N SER A 304 36.44 7.15 31.84
CA SER A 304 37.06 7.29 33.15
C SER A 304 36.09 6.92 34.29
N SER A 305 36.59 6.89 35.52
CA SER A 305 35.71 6.69 36.69
C SER A 305 34.77 7.89 36.88
N ILE A 306 33.62 7.63 37.47
CA ILE A 306 32.68 8.65 37.91
C ILE A 306 33.06 9.03 39.35
N ILE A 307 33.37 10.29 39.59
CA ILE A 307 33.66 10.82 40.92
C ILE A 307 32.38 11.42 41.50
N VAL A 308 32.07 11.03 42.73
CA VAL A 308 31.00 11.60 43.55
C VAL A 308 31.65 12.34 44.71
N ARG A 309 31.51 13.66 44.75
CA ARG A 309 32.02 14.51 45.84
C ARG A 309 30.89 15.00 46.71
N TRP A 310 30.99 14.77 48.01
CA TRP A 310 29.99 15.27 48.95
C TRP A 310 30.24 16.75 49.26
N THR A 311 29.23 17.58 49.05
CA THR A 311 29.23 19.00 49.43
C THR A 311 28.47 19.24 50.73
N LYS A 312 27.54 18.34 51.07
CA LYS A 312 26.84 18.32 52.36
C LYS A 312 26.71 16.88 52.84
N ASN A 313 27.03 16.64 54.11
CA ASN A 313 26.84 15.35 54.72
C ASN A 313 25.33 15.09 54.92
N ILE A 314 24.81 14.05 54.27
CA ILE A 314 23.47 13.51 54.47
C ILE A 314 23.64 12.00 54.67
N GLU A 315 23.87 11.58 55.90
CA GLU A 315 24.22 10.18 56.27
C GLU A 315 23.28 9.13 55.64
N GLU A 316 21.97 9.40 55.58
CA GLU A 316 21.01 8.47 54.99
C GLU A 316 21.20 8.30 53.48
N LEU A 317 21.56 9.38 52.77
CA LEU A 317 21.80 9.35 51.33
C LEU A 317 23.17 8.72 51.03
N GLU A 318 24.17 9.00 51.86
CA GLU A 318 25.51 8.44 51.76
C GLU A 318 25.50 6.92 51.90
N LYS A 319 24.86 6.38 52.95
CA LYS A 319 24.67 4.93 53.13
C LYS A 319 23.98 4.27 51.94
N LYS A 320 22.95 4.92 51.37
CA LYS A 320 22.23 4.38 50.20
C LYS A 320 23.11 4.36 48.96
N VAL A 321 23.93 5.40 48.74
CA VAL A 321 24.86 5.47 47.61
C VAL A 321 25.95 4.40 47.75
N GLU A 322 26.56 4.27 48.93
CA GLU A 322 27.59 3.26 49.20
C GLU A 322 27.07 1.83 49.03
N GLY A 323 25.85 1.55 49.49
CA GLY A 323 25.21 0.24 49.33
C GLY A 323 24.98 -0.16 47.86
N GLU A 324 24.78 0.82 46.98
CA GLU A 324 24.53 0.59 45.55
C GLU A 324 25.79 0.65 44.67
N LEU A 325 26.98 0.88 45.24
CA LEU A 325 28.25 0.90 44.48
C LEU A 325 28.58 -0.45 43.81
N LYS A 326 28.06 -1.56 44.34
CA LYS A 326 28.14 -2.89 43.70
C LYS A 326 26.78 -3.36 43.16
N GLY A 327 25.78 -2.49 43.21
CA GLY A 327 24.38 -2.80 42.97
C GLY A 327 23.90 -2.40 41.58
N ASN A 328 22.70 -1.85 41.52
CA ASN A 328 22.01 -1.57 40.28
C ASN A 328 22.33 -0.14 39.77
N ALA A 329 22.88 -0.05 38.57
CA ALA A 329 23.23 1.23 37.94
C ALA A 329 22.04 2.22 37.82
N ALA A 330 20.80 1.74 37.67
CA ALA A 330 19.63 2.61 37.65
C ALA A 330 19.28 3.19 39.02
N THR A 331 19.37 2.38 40.08
CA THR A 331 19.13 2.82 41.46
C THR A 331 20.18 3.86 41.85
N LEU A 332 21.46 3.56 41.58
CA LEU A 332 22.57 4.49 41.82
C LEU A 332 22.39 5.80 41.03
N ALA A 333 22.01 5.73 39.75
CA ALA A 333 21.71 6.94 38.97
C ALA A 333 20.55 7.76 39.55
N GLY A 334 19.54 7.11 40.13
CA GLY A 334 18.43 7.74 40.83
C GLY A 334 18.90 8.51 42.07
N LEU A 335 19.67 7.85 42.94
CA LEU A 335 20.23 8.43 44.16
C LEU A 335 21.15 9.62 43.85
N LEU A 336 22.03 9.50 42.86
CA LEU A 336 22.90 10.60 42.43
C LEU A 336 22.11 11.79 41.84
N THR A 337 21.02 11.51 41.12
CA THR A 337 20.13 12.58 40.63
C THR A 337 19.45 13.30 41.80
N GLU A 338 19.03 12.57 42.83
CA GLU A 338 18.42 13.14 44.03
C GLU A 338 19.42 13.99 44.82
N GLY A 339 20.65 13.50 45.01
CA GLY A 339 21.71 14.22 45.69
C GLY A 339 22.12 15.52 44.99
N GLN A 340 22.21 15.51 43.65
CA GLN A 340 22.44 16.74 42.87
C GLN A 340 21.29 17.74 43.03
N LYS A 341 20.03 17.28 42.98
CA LYS A 341 18.86 18.16 43.19
C LYS A 341 18.85 18.79 44.58
N LYS A 342 19.27 18.04 45.60
CA LYS A 342 19.41 18.51 46.98
C LYS A 342 20.67 19.36 47.21
N LYS A 343 21.52 19.56 46.19
CA LYS A 343 22.84 20.22 46.30
C LYS A 343 23.69 19.62 47.43
N ALA A 344 23.64 18.30 47.58
CA ALA A 344 24.36 17.55 48.61
C ALA A 344 25.63 16.87 48.06
N LEU A 345 25.67 16.64 46.74
CA LEU A 345 26.81 16.05 46.05
C LEU A 345 26.98 16.64 44.65
N GLU A 346 28.20 16.55 44.16
CA GLU A 346 28.57 16.82 42.77
C GLU A 346 29.01 15.51 42.10
N VAL A 347 28.71 15.36 40.81
CA VAL A 347 29.06 14.16 40.04
C VAL A 347 29.76 14.59 38.77
N SER A 348 31.00 14.15 38.61
CA SER A 348 31.84 14.48 37.46
C SER A 348 32.61 13.26 36.97
N TRP A 349 33.16 13.35 35.76
CA TRP A 349 34.15 12.40 35.29
C TRP A 349 35.48 12.63 36.00
N GLN A 350 36.23 11.57 36.24
CA GLN A 350 37.62 11.68 36.66
C GLN A 350 38.40 12.41 35.56
N GLU A 351 39.14 13.46 35.95
CA GLU A 351 39.88 14.34 35.04
C GLU A 351 39.01 15.04 33.97
N GLY A 352 37.67 15.02 34.11
CA GLY A 352 36.75 15.59 33.14
C GLY A 352 36.57 14.78 31.85
N GLU A 353 37.19 13.60 31.76
CA GLU A 353 37.15 12.77 30.55
C GLU A 353 35.94 11.84 30.54
N GLY A 354 34.96 12.20 29.70
CA GLY A 354 33.76 11.40 29.49
C GLY A 354 33.98 10.16 28.60
N PRO A 355 32.87 9.52 28.15
CA PRO A 355 32.94 8.38 27.25
C PRO A 355 33.61 8.75 25.92
N GLN A 356 34.49 7.90 25.43
CA GLN A 356 35.15 8.04 24.13
C GLN A 356 35.13 6.72 23.36
N LEU A 357 35.12 6.82 22.03
CA LEU A 357 35.15 5.65 21.15
C LEU A 357 36.61 5.36 20.76
N VAL A 358 37.10 4.18 21.15
CA VAL A 358 38.50 3.77 20.93
C VAL A 358 38.55 2.50 20.09
N ASN A 359 39.54 2.40 19.20
CA ASN A 359 39.74 1.20 18.38
C ASN A 359 40.27 0.04 19.23
N LYS A 360 39.81 -1.17 18.93
CA LYS A 360 40.18 -2.40 19.64
C LYS A 360 41.69 -2.65 19.66
N THR A 361 42.42 -2.25 18.62
CA THR A 361 43.89 -2.40 18.51
C THR A 361 44.67 -1.55 19.50
N ASP A 362 44.01 -0.56 20.11
CA ASP A 362 44.61 0.36 21.07
C ASP A 362 44.26 -0.01 22.52
N LEU A 363 43.50 -1.10 22.71
CA LEU A 363 43.07 -1.60 24.01
C LEU A 363 43.82 -2.89 24.36
N ALA A 364 44.48 -2.90 25.52
CA ALA A 364 44.95 -4.11 26.17
C ALA A 364 43.87 -4.56 27.19
N PRO A 365 43.28 -5.76 27.03
CA PRO A 365 42.28 -6.26 27.96
C PRO A 365 42.93 -6.53 29.32
N THR A 366 42.29 -6.07 30.40
CA THR A 366 42.67 -6.38 31.77
C THR A 366 41.64 -7.35 32.36
N THR A 367 42.06 -8.35 33.12
CA THR A 367 41.14 -9.29 33.80
C THR A 367 40.47 -8.70 35.03
N GLU A 368 40.77 -7.44 35.37
CA GLU A 368 40.26 -6.78 36.56
C GLU A 368 38.92 -6.09 36.30
N SER A 369 37.92 -6.41 37.12
CA SER A 369 36.66 -5.68 37.19
C SER A 369 36.64 -4.79 38.41
N ALA A 370 36.18 -3.55 38.27
CA ALA A 370 36.01 -2.64 39.39
C ALA A 370 34.78 -1.76 39.21
N THR A 371 34.31 -1.18 40.30
CA THR A 371 33.20 -0.22 40.28
C THR A 371 33.63 1.05 39.53
N ILE A 372 32.83 1.49 38.55
CA ILE A 372 33.09 2.72 37.80
C ILE A 372 32.94 3.97 38.67
N VAL A 373 32.14 3.92 39.73
CA VAL A 373 31.90 5.04 40.65
C VAL A 373 32.88 5.02 41.82
N ARG A 374 33.52 6.17 42.08
CA ARG A 374 34.37 6.45 43.25
C ARG A 374 33.76 7.57 44.07
N VAL A 375 33.75 7.41 45.38
CA VAL A 375 33.27 8.41 46.34
C VAL A 375 34.49 9.12 46.93
N GLU A 376 34.49 10.45 46.91
CA GLU A 376 35.53 11.35 47.43
C GLU A 376 35.00 12.24 48.55
#